data_AF-A0A1T2LB20-F1
#
_entry.id   AF-A0A1T2LB20-F1
#
_cell.length_a   1.000
_cell.length_b   1.000
_cell.length_c   1.000
_cell.angle_alpha   90.00
_cell.angle_beta   90.00
_cell.angle_gamma   90.00
#
_symmetry.space_group_name_H-M   'P 1'
#
loop_
_entity.id
_entity.type
_entity.pdbx_description
1 polymer ?
#
loop_
_entity_poly.entity_id
_entity_poly.type
_entity_poly.pdbx_seq_one_letter_code
_entity_poly.pdbx_strand_id
1 'polypeptide(L)'
;MFFFPYRVDLSLNHIPLLTILLSIICIFIYGNQVSSEELLHTNTLDFCTHVENKNFDESIKLISGNNSTNNCANVLLSIHRAQNKSEHINKIVKTANNTDNTIDIEQIRNALVNEYSAFTNTTPLTLTSRIQYSPSTYHVLNMISASFAHGNIYHLIGNLIFFYAFAASIEIIVGWKKYLFSVLTLCIGTNLSYSISTIHDSNALPTIGLSGVVMGMIGLFAFLMPTVRIKCILF
;
A
#
# COMPACT_ATOMS: atom_id res chain seq x y z
N MET A 1 -6.38 1.20 -26.09
CA MET A 1 -6.42 2.64 -26.43
C MET A 1 -6.14 3.40 -25.15
N PHE A 2 -4.94 3.95 -24.99
CA PHE A 2 -4.59 4.70 -23.78
C PHE A 2 -4.76 6.19 -24.04
N PHE A 3 -5.44 6.88 -23.12
CA PHE A 3 -5.74 8.31 -23.21
C PHE A 3 -4.94 9.04 -22.13
N PHE A 4 -4.00 9.88 -22.54
CA PHE A 4 -3.19 10.68 -21.61
C PHE A 4 -3.57 12.16 -21.72
N PRO A 5 -4.25 12.74 -20.71
CA PRO A 5 -4.51 14.18 -20.67
C PRO A 5 -3.20 14.90 -20.38
N TYR A 6 -2.77 15.78 -21.29
CA TYR A 6 -1.54 16.56 -21.11
C TYR A 6 -1.78 18.05 -20.91
N ARG A 7 -2.95 18.56 -21.33
CA ARG A 7 -3.28 19.97 -21.19
C ARG A 7 -4.79 20.19 -21.13
N VAL A 8 -5.22 21.00 -20.17
CA VAL A 8 -6.55 21.60 -20.16
C VAL A 8 -6.47 22.96 -20.83
N ASP A 9 -7.45 23.30 -21.67
CA ASP A 9 -7.46 24.56 -22.42
C ASP A 9 -7.95 25.74 -21.55
N LEU A 10 -7.17 26.07 -20.51
CA LEU A 10 -7.42 27.16 -19.58
C LEU A 10 -6.21 28.10 -19.53
N SER A 11 -6.46 29.40 -19.52
CA SER A 11 -5.44 30.42 -19.23
C SER A 11 -5.23 30.50 -17.72
N LEU A 12 -4.31 29.67 -17.22
CA LEU A 12 -3.95 29.63 -15.80
C LEU A 12 -3.04 30.81 -15.47
N ASN A 13 -3.58 31.87 -14.88
CA ASN A 13 -2.80 33.05 -14.47
C ASN A 13 -2.00 32.83 -13.18
N HIS A 14 -2.19 31.71 -12.48
CA HIS A 14 -1.59 31.41 -11.17
C HIS A 14 -0.97 30.01 -11.18
N ILE A 15 0.04 29.81 -10.35
CA ILE A 15 0.72 28.52 -10.19
C ILE A 15 -0.06 27.69 -9.14
N PRO A 16 -0.40 26.41 -9.43
CA PRO A 16 -1.14 25.54 -8.51
C PRO A 16 -0.20 24.97 -7.43
N LEU A 17 0.19 25.81 -6.47
CA LEU A 17 1.20 25.49 -5.46
C LEU A 17 0.83 24.29 -4.59
N LEU A 18 -0.44 24.15 -4.18
CA LEU A 18 -0.87 23.01 -3.36
C LEU A 18 -0.87 21.71 -4.17
N THR A 19 -1.30 21.73 -5.42
CA THR A 19 -1.26 20.56 -6.30
C THR A 19 0.18 20.07 -6.49
N ILE A 20 1.12 21.01 -6.70
CA ILE A 20 2.55 20.70 -6.79
C ILE A 20 3.07 20.14 -5.46
N LEU A 21 2.75 20.79 -4.34
CA LEU A 21 3.16 20.36 -3.01
C LEU A 21 2.67 18.93 -2.69
N LEU A 22 1.39 18.64 -2.92
CA LEU A 22 0.81 17.31 -2.70
C LEU A 22 1.46 16.25 -3.61
N SER A 23 1.81 16.62 -4.84
CA SER A 23 2.55 15.74 -5.75
C SER A 23 3.95 15.42 -5.22
N ILE A 24 4.66 16.43 -4.69
CA ILE A 24 5.97 16.25 -4.05
C ILE A 24 5.85 15.36 -2.81
N ILE A 25 4.80 15.54 -2.00
CA ILE A 25 4.52 14.69 -0.84
C ILE A 25 4.34 13.23 -1.25
N CYS A 26 3.58 12.94 -2.31
CA CYS A 26 3.44 11.57 -2.83
C CYS A 26 4.78 10.96 -3.25
N ILE A 27 5.63 11.73 -3.95
CA ILE A 27 6.97 11.28 -4.38
C ILE A 27 7.85 11.00 -3.16
N PHE A 28 7.86 11.90 -2.18
CA PHE A 28 8.63 11.74 -0.95
C PHE A 28 8.18 10.51 -0.16
N ILE A 29 6.87 10.33 0.05
CA ILE A 29 6.31 9.17 0.73
C ILE A 29 6.71 7.88 -0.01
N TYR A 30 6.56 7.85 -1.34
CA TYR A 30 6.94 6.69 -2.13
C TYR A 30 8.42 6.35 -2.01
N GLY A 31 9.31 7.35 -2.03
CA GLY A 31 10.75 7.13 -1.78
C GLY A 31 11.02 6.49 -0.42
N ASN A 32 10.32 6.93 0.63
CA ASN A 32 10.42 6.32 1.96
C ASN A 32 9.78 4.92 2.01
N GLN A 33 8.73 4.64 1.24
CA GLN A 33 8.15 3.30 1.12
C GLN A 33 9.18 2.33 0.52
N VAL A 34 9.86 2.73 -0.56
CA VAL A 34 10.90 1.92 -1.21
C VAL A 34 12.05 1.65 -0.24
N SER A 35 12.58 2.69 0.41
CA SER A 35 13.67 2.54 1.38
C SER A 35 13.29 1.65 2.56
N SER A 36 12.06 1.78 3.06
CA SER A 36 11.55 0.93 4.14
C SER A 36 11.39 -0.54 3.72
N GLU A 37 11.03 -0.81 2.46
CA GLU A 37 10.90 -2.17 1.93
C GLU A 37 12.26 -2.83 1.72
N GLU A 38 13.25 -2.07 1.25
CA GLU A 38 14.63 -2.53 1.10
C GLU A 38 15.28 -2.88 2.46
N LEU A 39 15.01 -2.06 3.48
CA LEU A 39 15.46 -2.32 4.85
C LEU A 39 14.81 -3.59 5.41
N LEU A 40 13.50 -3.79 5.20
CA LEU A 40 12.81 -5.01 5.61
C LEU A 40 13.46 -6.25 4.97
N HIS A 41 13.71 -6.21 3.66
CA HIS A 41 14.32 -7.34 2.95
C HIS A 41 15.73 -7.63 3.47
N THR A 42 16.55 -6.59 3.66
CA THR A 42 17.92 -6.72 4.17
C THR A 42 17.96 -7.28 5.59
N ASN A 43 17.13 -6.75 6.50
CA ASN A 43 17.04 -7.24 7.88
C ASN A 43 16.51 -8.68 7.95
N THR A 44 15.60 -9.06 7.05
CA THR A 44 15.10 -10.43 7.01
C THR A 44 16.17 -11.41 6.57
N LEU A 45 16.96 -11.06 5.55
CA LEU A 45 18.09 -11.89 5.13
C LEU A 45 19.13 -12.02 6.26
N ASP A 46 19.48 -10.90 6.90
CA ASP A 46 20.42 -10.87 8.02
C ASP A 46 19.94 -11.74 9.19
N PHE A 47 18.66 -11.67 9.55
CA PHE A 47 18.04 -12.56 10.54
C PHE A 47 18.20 -14.03 10.13
N CYS A 48 17.79 -14.38 8.91
CA CYS A 48 17.87 -15.75 8.40
C CYS A 48 19.31 -16.29 8.26
N THR A 49 20.33 -15.43 8.19
CA THR A 49 21.74 -15.87 8.22
C THR A 49 22.26 -16.18 9.62
N HIS A 50 21.66 -15.60 10.67
CA HIS A 50 22.14 -15.69 12.05
C HIS A 50 21.26 -16.55 12.97
N VAL A 51 20.09 -17.01 12.50
CA VAL A 51 19.25 -17.92 13.27
C VAL A 51 19.92 -19.30 13.38
N GLU A 52 20.16 -19.72 14.62
CA GLU A 52 20.71 -21.05 14.95
C GLU A 52 19.67 -21.92 15.67
N ASN A 53 18.55 -22.22 15.00
CA ASN A 53 17.50 -23.08 15.55
C ASN A 53 17.18 -24.24 14.61
N LYS A 54 17.64 -25.45 14.97
CA LYS A 54 17.44 -26.67 14.17
C LYS A 54 15.98 -26.99 13.89
N ASN A 55 15.09 -26.79 14.87
CA ASN A 55 13.66 -27.06 14.69
C ASN A 55 13.03 -26.07 13.70
N PHE A 56 13.52 -24.83 13.69
CA PHE A 56 13.10 -23.83 12.73
C PHE A 56 13.63 -24.14 11.32
N ASP A 57 14.91 -24.51 11.20
CA ASP A 57 15.49 -24.90 9.90
C ASP A 57 14.77 -26.10 9.28
N GLU A 58 14.42 -27.10 10.09
CA GLU A 58 13.61 -28.23 9.67
C GLU A 58 12.21 -27.78 9.23
N SER A 59 11.59 -26.86 9.98
CA SER A 59 10.30 -26.27 9.63
C SER A 59 10.35 -25.56 8.26
N ILE A 60 11.37 -24.74 8.01
CA ILE A 60 11.57 -24.07 6.72
C ILE A 60 11.78 -25.08 5.59
N LYS A 61 12.59 -26.12 5.83
CA LYS A 61 12.82 -27.20 4.85
C LYS A 61 11.54 -27.94 4.48
N LEU A 62 10.67 -28.20 5.45
CA LEU A 62 9.36 -28.85 5.21
C LEU A 62 8.42 -27.93 4.42
N ILE A 63 8.41 -26.64 4.73
CA ILE A 63 7.51 -25.67 4.10
C ILE A 63 7.94 -25.32 2.67
N SER A 64 9.25 -25.16 2.42
CA SER A 64 9.80 -24.61 1.17
C SER A 64 10.71 -25.56 0.40
N GLY A 65 10.86 -26.81 0.86
CA GLY A 65 11.67 -27.86 0.25
C GLY A 65 13.18 -27.82 0.59
N ASN A 66 13.70 -26.66 0.98
CA ASN A 66 15.06 -26.50 1.52
C ASN A 66 15.13 -25.35 2.54
N ASN A 67 16.17 -25.35 3.37
CA ASN A 67 16.43 -24.34 4.40
C ASN A 67 17.38 -23.23 3.94
N SER A 68 17.36 -22.87 2.65
CA SER A 68 18.16 -21.73 2.17
C SER A 68 17.71 -20.43 2.83
N THR A 69 18.65 -19.49 3.00
CA THR A 69 18.39 -18.15 3.54
C THR A 69 17.23 -17.46 2.81
N ASN A 70 17.15 -17.61 1.49
CA ASN A 70 16.07 -17.04 0.68
C ASN A 70 14.69 -17.66 1.01
N ASN A 71 14.62 -18.98 1.23
CA ASN A 71 13.39 -19.65 1.61
C ASN A 71 12.95 -19.26 3.03
N CYS A 72 13.89 -19.17 3.97
CA CYS A 72 13.63 -18.61 5.29
C CYS A 72 13.03 -17.20 5.18
N ALA A 73 13.68 -16.33 4.41
CA ALA A 73 13.23 -14.96 4.23
C ALA A 73 11.84 -14.89 3.57
N ASN A 74 11.57 -15.72 2.55
CA ASN A 74 10.26 -15.78 1.90
C ASN A 74 9.14 -16.16 2.87
N VAL A 75 9.37 -17.16 3.75
CA VAL A 75 8.39 -17.58 4.77
C VAL A 75 8.17 -16.47 5.80
N LEU A 76 9.24 -15.88 6.33
CA LEU A 76 9.12 -14.79 7.31
C LEU A 76 8.42 -13.56 6.71
N LEU A 77 8.76 -13.17 5.48
CA LEU A 77 8.12 -12.06 4.77
C LEU A 77 6.64 -12.35 4.46
N SER A 78 6.29 -13.60 4.12
CA SER A 78 4.89 -13.97 3.85
C SER A 78 4.04 -13.85 5.12
N ILE A 79 4.58 -14.29 6.26
CA ILE A 79 3.94 -14.10 7.57
C ILE A 79 3.87 -12.62 7.92
N HIS A 80 4.96 -11.87 7.73
CA HIS A 80 5.04 -10.46 8.12
C HIS A 80 4.04 -9.57 7.37
N ARG A 81 3.83 -9.84 6.08
CA ARG A 81 2.87 -9.12 5.23
C ARG A 81 1.42 -9.59 5.40
N ALA A 82 1.17 -10.71 6.09
CA ALA A 82 -0.18 -11.19 6.31
C ALA A 82 -0.98 -10.26 7.22
N GLN A 83 -2.25 -10.05 6.85
CA GLN A 83 -3.22 -9.29 7.64
C GLN A 83 -3.46 -9.97 8.99
N ASN A 84 -3.67 -11.29 8.99
CA ASN A 84 -3.75 -12.12 10.19
C ASN A 84 -2.57 -13.10 10.22
N LYS A 85 -1.54 -12.75 10.99
CA LYS A 85 -0.28 -13.52 11.12
C LYS A 85 -0.53 -14.94 11.63
N SER A 86 -1.38 -15.09 12.66
CA SER A 86 -1.69 -16.38 13.27
C SER A 86 -2.42 -17.32 12.29
N GLU A 87 -3.42 -16.79 11.60
CA GLU A 87 -4.17 -17.56 10.59
C GLU A 87 -3.28 -17.95 9.41
N HIS A 88 -2.40 -17.04 8.95
CA HIS A 88 -1.46 -17.33 7.88
C HIS A 88 -0.43 -18.40 8.27
N ILE A 89 0.11 -18.33 9.49
CA ILE A 89 0.99 -19.37 10.04
C ILE A 89 0.27 -20.73 10.03
N ASN A 90 -0.98 -20.78 10.52
CA ASN A 90 -1.76 -22.03 10.53
C ASN A 90 -1.99 -22.59 9.13
N LYS A 91 -2.16 -21.72 8.12
CA LYS A 91 -2.32 -22.14 6.72
C LYS A 91 -1.01 -22.70 6.14
N ILE A 92 0.12 -22.06 6.42
CA ILE A 92 1.44 -22.54 5.99
C ILE A 92 1.73 -23.92 6.59
N VAL A 93 1.57 -24.08 7.91
CA VAL A 93 1.86 -25.34 8.60
C VAL A 93 0.96 -26.48 8.11
N LYS A 94 -0.34 -26.22 7.91
CA LYS A 94 -1.27 -27.22 7.34
C LYS A 94 -0.87 -27.68 5.94
N THR A 95 -0.31 -26.79 5.12
CA THR A 95 0.13 -27.13 3.76
C THR A 95 1.35 -28.05 3.80
N ALA A 96 2.27 -27.84 4.75
CA ALA A 96 3.46 -28.69 4.91
C ALA A 96 3.13 -30.12 5.41
N ASN A 97 2.10 -30.28 6.25
CA ASN A 97 1.72 -31.58 6.81
C ASN A 97 1.15 -32.57 5.79
N ASN A 98 0.56 -32.12 4.68
CA ASN A 98 0.05 -33.02 3.64
C ASN A 98 1.15 -33.83 2.93
N THR A 99 2.42 -33.55 3.24
CA THR A 99 3.59 -34.16 2.61
C THR A 99 4.22 -35.28 3.44
N ASP A 100 4.03 -35.32 4.77
CA ASP A 100 4.62 -36.33 5.65
C ASP A 100 3.83 -36.47 6.98
N ASN A 101 3.18 -37.62 7.20
CA ASN A 101 2.30 -37.89 8.35
C ASN A 101 3.04 -38.15 9.68
N THR A 102 4.37 -37.98 9.71
CA THR A 102 5.23 -38.35 10.85
C THR A 102 5.60 -37.18 11.76
N ILE A 103 5.27 -35.94 11.38
CA ILE A 103 5.80 -34.73 12.01
C ILE A 103 4.71 -34.03 12.84
N ASP A 104 5.05 -33.65 14.08
CA ASP A 104 4.15 -32.92 14.96
C ASP A 104 3.95 -31.48 14.46
N ILE A 105 2.77 -31.22 13.86
CA ILE A 105 2.28 -29.89 13.42
C ILE A 105 2.49 -28.83 14.49
N GLU A 106 2.27 -29.20 15.75
CA GLU A 106 2.34 -28.27 16.87
C GLU A 106 3.79 -27.87 17.17
N GLN A 107 4.74 -28.79 16.99
CA GLN A 107 6.17 -28.51 17.10
C GLN A 107 6.65 -27.54 16.01
N ILE A 108 6.25 -27.75 14.75
CA ILE A 108 6.54 -26.84 13.62
C ILE A 108 5.96 -25.45 13.91
N ARG A 109 4.70 -25.41 14.31
CA ARG A 109 3.99 -24.16 14.61
C ARG A 109 4.69 -23.39 15.73
N ASN A 110 5.09 -24.05 16.81
CA ASN A 110 5.75 -23.42 17.94
C ASN A 110 7.15 -22.91 17.57
N ALA A 111 7.94 -23.66 16.80
CA ALA A 111 9.24 -23.19 16.30
C ALA A 111 9.08 -21.95 15.43
N LEU A 112 8.13 -21.96 14.48
CA LEU A 112 7.85 -20.85 13.57
C LEU A 112 7.36 -19.60 14.31
N VAL A 113 6.46 -19.76 15.30
CA VAL A 113 5.96 -18.63 16.11
C VAL A 113 7.06 -18.02 16.97
N ASN A 114 7.91 -18.85 17.59
CA ASN A 114 9.00 -18.36 18.44
C ASN A 114 10.02 -17.55 17.64
N GLU A 115 10.49 -18.08 16.50
CA GLU A 115 11.45 -17.37 15.66
C GLU A 115 10.83 -16.14 14.98
N TYR A 116 9.56 -16.23 14.57
CA TYR A 116 8.86 -15.05 14.04
C TYR A 116 8.73 -13.94 15.09
N SER A 117 8.52 -14.28 16.36
CA SER A 117 8.51 -13.30 17.45
C SER A 117 9.87 -12.63 17.61
N ALA A 118 10.96 -13.41 17.60
CA ALA A 118 12.33 -12.89 17.63
C ALA A 118 12.62 -11.96 16.44
N PHE A 119 12.21 -12.36 15.24
CA PHE A 119 12.31 -11.57 14.02
C PHE A 119 11.60 -10.20 14.13
N THR A 120 10.39 -10.17 14.69
CA THR A 120 9.64 -8.91 14.83
C THR A 120 10.26 -7.91 15.81
N ASN A 121 11.11 -8.37 16.73
CA ASN A 121 11.81 -7.48 17.66
C ASN A 121 12.95 -6.70 16.98
N THR A 122 13.55 -7.27 15.92
CA THR A 122 14.64 -6.65 15.18
C THR A 122 14.18 -5.99 13.89
N THR A 123 13.00 -6.39 13.38
CA THR A 123 12.53 -5.98 12.05
C THR A 123 11.14 -5.32 12.13
N PRO A 124 11.07 -3.98 12.10
CA PRO A 124 9.80 -3.26 12.20
C PRO A 124 8.97 -3.37 10.92
N LEU A 125 7.67 -3.09 11.04
CA LEU A 125 6.75 -3.01 9.91
C LEU A 125 7.17 -1.93 8.90
N THR A 126 6.91 -2.18 7.62
CA THR A 126 7.20 -1.21 6.57
C THR A 126 6.35 0.04 6.68
N LEU A 127 6.82 1.14 6.10
CA LEU A 127 6.06 2.38 6.06
C LEU A 127 4.67 2.17 5.43
N THR A 128 4.59 1.40 4.33
CA THR A 128 3.32 1.06 3.68
C THR A 128 2.35 0.40 4.65
N SER A 129 2.80 -0.61 5.40
CA SER A 129 1.95 -1.30 6.38
C SER A 129 1.51 -0.41 7.54
N ARG A 130 2.28 0.63 7.88
CA ARG A 130 1.94 1.60 8.93
C ARG A 130 0.90 2.64 8.49
N ILE A 131 0.97 3.10 7.23
CA ILE A 131 0.14 4.20 6.73
C ILE A 131 -1.04 3.76 5.87
N GLN A 132 -1.11 2.49 5.47
CA GLN A 132 -2.28 1.94 4.77
C GLN A 132 -3.56 2.06 5.60
N TYR A 133 -4.69 2.10 4.91
CA TYR A 133 -6.01 2.16 5.54
C TYR A 133 -6.69 0.80 5.46
N SER A 134 -7.12 0.25 6.61
CA SER A 134 -7.95 -0.97 6.65
C SER A 134 -9.43 -0.59 6.75
N PRO A 135 -10.30 -1.09 5.85
CA PRO A 135 -11.72 -0.73 5.84
C PRO A 135 -12.49 -1.21 7.08
N SER A 136 -11.98 -2.24 7.77
CA SER A 136 -12.49 -2.70 9.07
C SER A 136 -12.22 -1.73 10.23
N THR A 137 -11.45 -0.66 9.99
CA THR A 137 -11.08 0.34 10.99
C THR A 137 -11.60 1.72 10.59
N TYR A 138 -11.81 2.62 11.55
CA TYR A 138 -12.29 3.99 11.28
C TYR A 138 -11.21 5.06 11.56
N HIS A 139 -9.93 4.71 11.39
CA HIS A 139 -8.81 5.61 11.64
C HIS A 139 -8.68 6.68 10.55
N VAL A 140 -9.21 7.87 10.82
CA VAL A 140 -9.21 9.02 9.89
C VAL A 140 -7.80 9.42 9.44
N LEU A 141 -6.81 9.37 10.34
CA LEU A 141 -5.42 9.66 9.99
C LEU A 141 -4.89 8.71 8.92
N ASN A 142 -5.22 7.42 9.01
CA ASN A 142 -4.83 6.43 8.00
C ASN A 142 -5.60 6.60 6.69
N MET A 143 -6.87 7.05 6.71
CA MET A 143 -7.57 7.40 5.47
C MET A 143 -6.84 8.52 4.71
N ILE A 144 -6.34 9.53 5.44
CA ILE A 144 -5.60 10.63 4.83
C ILE A 144 -4.22 10.16 4.37
N SER A 145 -3.42 9.55 5.24
CA SER A 145 -2.05 9.14 4.90
C SER A 145 -1.99 8.06 3.82
N ALA A 146 -2.90 7.09 3.83
CA ALA A 146 -3.01 6.06 2.80
C ALA A 146 -3.26 6.65 1.40
N SER A 147 -3.99 7.78 1.33
CA SER A 147 -4.29 8.45 0.06
C SER A 147 -3.04 9.02 -0.63
N PHE A 148 -1.91 9.15 0.07
CA PHE A 148 -0.64 9.63 -0.50
C PHE A 148 0.40 8.52 -0.69
N ALA A 149 0.12 7.31 -0.20
CA ALA A 149 0.98 6.13 -0.35
C ALA A 149 0.72 5.43 -1.70
N HIS A 150 1.74 4.79 -2.28
CA HIS A 150 1.63 4.12 -3.57
C HIS A 150 2.28 2.73 -3.54
N GLY A 151 1.66 1.77 -4.24
CA GLY A 151 2.12 0.37 -4.21
C GLY A 151 3.28 0.08 -5.17
N ASN A 152 3.45 0.90 -6.22
CA ASN A 152 4.55 0.81 -7.16
C ASN A 152 4.71 2.12 -7.94
N ILE A 153 5.80 2.24 -8.69
CA ILE A 153 6.16 3.45 -9.43
C ILE A 153 5.14 3.81 -10.52
N TYR A 154 4.57 2.82 -11.20
CA TYR A 154 3.57 3.06 -12.25
C TYR A 154 2.25 3.58 -11.66
N HIS A 155 1.85 3.07 -10.49
CA HIS A 155 0.70 3.55 -9.74
C HIS A 155 0.90 5.02 -9.31
N LEU A 156 2.09 5.38 -8.83
CA LEU A 156 2.44 6.76 -8.50
C LEU A 156 2.37 7.67 -9.74
N ILE A 157 3.10 7.33 -10.80
CA ILE A 157 3.18 8.16 -12.01
C ILE A 157 1.80 8.35 -12.63
N GLY A 158 1.01 7.27 -12.73
CA GLY A 158 -0.36 7.33 -13.23
C GLY A 158 -1.20 8.32 -12.42
N ASN A 159 -1.24 8.16 -11.09
CA ASN A 159 -2.00 9.07 -10.24
C ASN A 159 -1.53 10.52 -10.38
N LEU A 160 -0.22 10.80 -10.39
CA LEU A 160 0.28 12.17 -10.47
C LEU A 160 -0.03 12.85 -11.80
N ILE A 161 -0.01 12.12 -12.92
CA ILE A 161 -0.37 12.69 -14.23
C ILE A 161 -1.82 13.13 -14.24
N PHE A 162 -2.74 12.25 -13.82
CA PHE A 162 -4.17 12.60 -13.78
C PHE A 162 -4.46 13.64 -12.68
N PHE A 163 -3.82 13.52 -11.52
CA PHE A 163 -3.97 14.51 -10.44
C PHE A 163 -3.56 15.90 -10.93
N TYR A 164 -2.39 16.04 -11.53
CA TYR A 164 -1.92 17.33 -12.03
C TYR A 164 -2.81 17.87 -13.15
N ALA A 165 -3.22 17.02 -14.11
CA ALA A 165 -4.06 17.44 -15.23
C ALA A 165 -5.39 18.07 -14.78
N PHE A 166 -6.03 17.51 -13.76
CA PHE A 166 -7.36 17.94 -13.31
C PHE A 166 -7.30 18.85 -12.08
N ALA A 167 -6.60 18.44 -11.02
CA ALA A 167 -6.60 19.13 -9.73
C ALA A 167 -5.95 20.51 -9.80
N ALA A 168 -4.95 20.72 -10.66
CA ALA A 168 -4.33 22.04 -10.87
C ALA A 168 -5.36 23.09 -11.32
N SER A 169 -6.24 22.72 -12.25
CA SER A 169 -7.30 23.61 -12.75
C SER A 169 -8.29 23.94 -11.63
N ILE A 170 -8.61 22.97 -10.78
CA ILE A 170 -9.50 23.17 -9.63
C ILE A 170 -8.90 24.17 -8.66
N GLU A 171 -7.64 24.00 -8.25
CA GLU A 171 -6.97 24.89 -7.29
C GLU A 171 -7.03 26.35 -7.73
N ILE A 172 -6.79 26.60 -9.02
CA ILE A 172 -6.73 27.94 -9.59
C ILE A 172 -8.12 28.58 -9.64
N ILE A 173 -9.18 27.79 -9.87
CA ILE A 173 -10.55 28.30 -9.97
C ILE A 173 -11.19 28.52 -8.60
N VAL A 174 -11.04 27.56 -7.69
CA VAL A 174 -11.73 27.60 -6.38
C VAL A 174 -10.90 28.29 -5.30
N GLY A 175 -9.60 28.45 -5.53
CA GLY A 175 -8.63 28.98 -4.58
C GLY A 175 -8.16 27.93 -3.55
N TRP A 176 -6.98 28.18 -3.00
CA TRP A 176 -6.24 27.23 -2.17
C TRP A 176 -7.02 26.68 -0.95
N LYS A 177 -7.85 27.50 -0.28
CA LYS A 177 -8.62 27.08 0.90
C LYS A 177 -9.68 26.03 0.57
N LYS A 178 -10.49 26.30 -0.44
CA LYS A 178 -11.55 25.39 -0.89
C LYS A 178 -10.94 24.14 -1.51
N TYR A 179 -9.86 24.29 -2.25
CA TYR A 179 -9.10 23.18 -2.80
C TYR A 179 -8.60 22.23 -1.72
N LEU A 180 -7.93 22.75 -0.68
CA LEU A 180 -7.43 21.93 0.42
C LEU A 180 -8.57 21.20 1.15
N PHE A 181 -9.67 21.89 1.40
CA PHE A 181 -10.87 21.27 1.96
C PHE A 181 -11.40 20.14 1.06
N SER A 182 -11.52 20.38 -0.24
CA SER A 182 -11.94 19.36 -1.21
C SER A 182 -11.01 18.15 -1.22
N VAL A 183 -9.68 18.33 -1.20
CA VAL A 183 -8.72 17.22 -1.10
C VAL A 183 -8.96 16.40 0.16
N LEU A 184 -9.04 17.04 1.33
CA LEU A 184 -9.23 16.35 2.61
C LEU A 184 -10.57 15.61 2.66
N THR A 185 -11.65 16.23 2.20
CA THR A 185 -12.97 15.59 2.09
C THR A 185 -12.92 14.40 1.15
N LEU A 186 -12.20 14.47 0.03
CA LEU A 186 -12.05 13.35 -0.89
C LEU A 186 -11.21 12.21 -0.28
N CYS A 187 -10.13 12.50 0.44
CA CYS A 187 -9.33 11.47 1.13
C CYS A 187 -10.21 10.68 2.12
N ILE A 188 -11.00 11.38 2.94
CA ILE A 188 -11.85 10.73 3.94
C ILE A 188 -13.05 10.06 3.27
N GLY A 189 -13.76 10.77 2.39
CA GLY A 189 -15.01 10.31 1.78
C GLY A 189 -14.85 9.08 0.89
N THR A 190 -13.76 8.99 0.13
CA THR A 190 -13.49 7.82 -0.73
C THR A 190 -13.14 6.58 0.09
N ASN A 191 -12.30 6.72 1.12
CA ASN A 191 -11.99 5.62 2.03
C ASN A 191 -13.21 5.19 2.86
N LEU A 192 -14.03 6.13 3.32
CA LEU A 192 -15.28 5.81 4.01
C LEU A 192 -16.25 5.05 3.09
N SER A 193 -16.35 5.47 1.83
CA SER A 193 -17.17 4.79 0.83
C SER A 193 -16.68 3.36 0.55
N TYR A 194 -15.36 3.14 0.54
CA TYR A 194 -14.77 1.80 0.48
C TYR A 194 -15.16 0.95 1.70
N SER A 195 -15.07 1.50 2.91
CA SER A 195 -15.45 0.76 4.13
C SER A 195 -16.93 0.39 4.17
N ILE A 196 -17.80 1.28 3.69
CA ILE A 196 -19.23 0.99 3.56
C ILE A 196 -19.46 -0.11 2.52
N SER A 197 -18.76 -0.08 1.38
CA SER A 197 -18.95 -1.08 0.32
C SER A 197 -18.44 -2.46 0.71
N THR A 198 -17.48 -2.55 1.63
CA THR A 198 -16.90 -3.81 2.11
C THR A 198 -17.36 -4.22 3.52
N ILE A 199 -18.43 -3.61 4.07
CA ILE A 199 -18.83 -3.82 5.47
C ILE A 199 -19.17 -5.29 5.81
N HIS A 200 -19.58 -6.07 4.82
CA HIS A 200 -19.88 -7.50 4.96
C HIS A 200 -18.80 -8.42 4.39
N ASP A 201 -17.66 -7.88 3.97
CA ASP A 201 -16.54 -8.66 3.47
C ASP A 201 -15.45 -8.79 4.55
N SER A 202 -15.38 -9.96 5.20
CA SER A 202 -14.35 -10.24 6.19
C SER A 202 -12.94 -10.30 5.60
N ASN A 203 -12.80 -10.39 4.27
CA ASN A 203 -11.53 -10.46 3.56
C ASN A 203 -11.13 -9.12 2.91
N ALA A 204 -11.82 -8.03 3.27
CA ALA A 204 -11.54 -6.71 2.72
C ALA A 204 -10.09 -6.29 2.99
N LEU A 205 -9.36 -6.00 1.91
CA LEU A 205 -7.93 -5.71 1.97
C LEU A 205 -7.67 -4.24 2.33
N PRO A 206 -6.55 -3.94 3.02
CA PRO A 206 -6.09 -2.58 3.19
C PRO A 206 -5.82 -1.88 1.86
N THR A 207 -6.03 -0.57 1.81
CA THR A 207 -5.91 0.25 0.61
C THR A 207 -4.89 1.39 0.79
N ILE A 208 -4.32 1.81 -0.35
CA ILE A 208 -3.43 2.95 -0.53
C ILE A 208 -3.66 3.54 -1.92
N GLY A 209 -3.32 4.82 -2.10
CA GLY A 209 -3.29 5.47 -3.41
C GLY A 209 -4.13 6.73 -3.49
N LEU A 210 -3.67 7.66 -4.33
CA LEU A 210 -4.33 8.94 -4.58
C LEU A 210 -5.54 8.81 -5.52
N SER A 211 -5.77 7.63 -6.11
CA SER A 211 -6.75 7.39 -7.18
C SER A 211 -8.17 7.84 -6.82
N GLY A 212 -8.63 7.61 -5.59
CA GLY A 212 -9.93 8.11 -5.12
C GLY A 212 -10.03 9.64 -5.17
N VAL A 213 -8.99 10.33 -4.72
CA VAL A 213 -8.89 11.80 -4.78
C VAL A 213 -8.84 12.26 -6.24
N VAL A 214 -8.09 11.58 -7.10
CA VAL A 214 -8.03 11.88 -8.54
C VAL A 214 -9.41 11.78 -9.18
N MET A 215 -10.15 10.69 -8.93
CA MET A 215 -11.51 10.52 -9.45
C MET A 215 -12.46 11.59 -8.92
N GLY A 216 -12.34 11.96 -7.64
CA GLY A 216 -13.08 13.07 -7.06
C GLY A 216 -12.77 14.42 -7.72
N MET A 217 -11.50 14.69 -8.02
CA MET A 217 -11.07 15.91 -8.72
C MET A 217 -11.53 15.93 -10.17
N ILE A 218 -11.56 14.78 -10.86
CA ILE A 218 -12.15 14.65 -12.20
C ILE A 218 -13.66 14.95 -12.14
N GLY A 219 -14.38 14.41 -11.15
CA GLY A 219 -15.80 14.71 -10.96
C GLY A 219 -16.05 16.19 -10.69
N LEU A 220 -15.25 16.80 -9.82
CA LEU A 220 -15.34 18.23 -9.53
C LEU A 220 -14.97 19.09 -10.75
N PHE A 221 -13.99 18.66 -11.55
CA PHE A 221 -13.64 19.28 -12.82
C PHE A 221 -14.82 19.23 -13.80
N ALA A 222 -15.43 18.07 -14.01
CA ALA A 222 -16.58 17.92 -14.90
C ALA A 222 -17.77 18.77 -14.45
N PHE A 223 -17.97 18.94 -13.14
CA PHE A 223 -19.01 19.78 -12.58
C PHE A 223 -18.74 21.28 -12.77
N LEU A 224 -17.53 21.75 -12.46
CA LEU A 224 -17.19 23.18 -12.52
C LEU A 224 -16.93 23.67 -13.96
N MET A 225 -16.47 22.79 -14.83
CA MET A 225 -15.99 23.11 -16.18
C MET A 225 -16.53 22.13 -17.24
N PRO A 226 -17.86 21.97 -17.37
CA PRO A 226 -18.46 20.93 -18.20
C PRO A 226 -18.17 21.07 -19.70
N THR A 227 -17.82 22.28 -20.16
CA THR A 227 -17.59 22.59 -21.58
C THR A 227 -16.11 22.74 -21.94
N VAL A 228 -15.21 22.65 -20.95
CA VAL A 228 -13.77 22.82 -21.19
C VAL A 228 -13.21 21.58 -21.89
N ARG A 229 -12.45 21.81 -22.96
CA ARG A 229 -11.83 20.74 -23.74
C ARG A 229 -10.54 20.26 -23.09
N ILE A 230 -10.38 18.94 -23.04
CA ILE A 230 -9.17 18.28 -22.54
C ILE A 230 -8.35 17.81 -23.75
N LYS A 231 -7.12 18.33 -23.88
CA LYS A 231 -6.20 17.93 -24.94
C LYS A 231 -5.42 16.70 -24.49
N CYS A 232 -5.45 15.67 -25.34
CA CYS A 232 -4.95 14.34 -24.98
C CYS A 232 -4.08 13.78 -26.09
N ILE A 233 -3.11 12.96 -25.69
CA ILE A 233 -2.28 12.20 -26.63
C ILE A 233 -2.87 10.80 -26.73
N LEU A 234 -3.10 10.36 -27.97
CA LEU A 234 -3.62 9.04 -28.30
C LEU A 234 -2.46 8.12 -28.69
N PHE A 235 -2.39 6.94 -28.07
CA PHE A 235 -1.49 5.85 -28.41
C PHE A 235 -2.27 4.53 -28.57
#